data_AF-A0A538RFD9-F1
#
_entry.id   AF-A0A538RFD9-F1
#
_cell.length_a   1.000
_cell.length_b   1.000
_cell.length_c   1.000
_cell.angle_alpha   90.00
_cell.angle_beta   90.00
_cell.angle_gamma   90.00
#
_symmetry.space_group_name_H-M   'P 1'
#
loop_
_entity.id
_entity.type
_entity.pdbx_description
1 polymer ?
#
loop_
_entity_poly.entity_id
_entity_poly.type
_entity_poly.pdbx_seq_one_letter_code
_entity_poly.pdbx_strand_id
1 'polypeptide(L)'
;MYLRNNKDRMRYVTLRLEGLPVGSGVTEGAAKSVVGVRTKGRSERWRPPGLRNALRLRSWYCSDRFAGLWRHLSRRYTADVVNR
;
A
#
# COMPACT_ATOMS: atom_id res chain seq x y z
N MET A 1 -17.86 -26.92 -8.79
CA MET A 1 -18.81 -25.80 -8.99
C MET A 1 -18.12 -24.43 -8.94
N TYR A 2 -17.31 -24.12 -7.91
CA TYR A 2 -16.69 -22.79 -7.73
C TYR A 2 -15.82 -22.30 -8.91
N LEU A 3 -14.88 -23.11 -9.40
CA LEU A 3 -13.97 -22.71 -10.49
C LEU A 3 -14.70 -22.44 -11.81
N ARG A 4 -15.73 -23.23 -12.13
CA ARG A 4 -16.57 -23.01 -13.31
C ARG A 4 -17.36 -21.70 -13.20
N ASN A 5 -17.92 -21.42 -12.02
CA ASN A 5 -18.73 -20.22 -11.79
C ASN A 5 -17.91 -18.92 -11.74
N ASN A 6 -16.58 -19.00 -11.55
CA ASN A 6 -15.70 -17.82 -11.45
C ASN A 6 -14.69 -17.75 -12.61
N LYS A 7 -14.95 -18.46 -13.72
CA LYS A 7 -14.04 -18.51 -14.88
C LYS A 7 -13.77 -17.11 -15.46
N ASP A 8 -14.75 -16.22 -15.40
CA ASP A 8 -14.66 -14.80 -15.79
C ASP A 8 -13.63 -14.00 -14.96
N ARG A 9 -13.33 -14.44 -13.74
CA ARG A 9 -12.31 -13.84 -12.85
C ARG A 9 -10.91 -14.41 -13.09
N MET A 10 -10.78 -15.51 -13.83
CA MET A 10 -9.52 -16.20 -14.10
C MET A 10 -8.85 -15.71 -15.38
N ARG A 11 -8.80 -14.38 -15.59
CA ARG A 11 -8.16 -13.73 -16.75
C ARG A 11 -6.64 -13.69 -16.64
N TYR A 12 -6.03 -14.81 -16.27
CA TYR A 12 -4.61 -14.89 -15.91
C TYR A 12 -3.67 -14.48 -17.05
N VAL A 13 -3.99 -14.84 -18.30
CA VAL A 13 -3.19 -14.47 -19.47
C VAL A 13 -3.18 -12.96 -19.68
N THR A 14 -4.37 -12.34 -19.74
CA THR A 14 -4.51 -10.88 -19.91
C THR A 14 -3.82 -10.12 -18.78
N LEU A 15 -4.06 -10.51 -17.52
CA LEU A 15 -3.45 -9.86 -16.35
C LEU A 15 -1.91 -9.98 -16.37
N ARG A 16 -1.38 -11.13 -16.83
CA ARG A 16 0.07 -11.32 -16.95
C ARG A 16 0.66 -10.46 -18.07
N LEU A 17 -0.03 -10.32 -19.19
CA LEU A 17 0.37 -9.42 -20.29
C LEU A 17 0.35 -7.95 -19.87
N GLU A 18 -0.58 -7.56 -18.99
CA GLU A 18 -0.63 -6.22 -18.38
C GLU A 18 0.41 -6.00 -17.27
N GLY A 19 1.23 -7.02 -16.96
CA GLY A 19 2.24 -6.96 -15.91
C GLY A 19 1.67 -6.96 -14.49
N LEU A 20 0.39 -7.35 -14.33
CA LEU A 20 -0.24 -7.46 -13.01
C LEU A 20 0.19 -8.75 -12.30
N PRO A 21 0.27 -8.74 -10.96
CA PRO A 21 0.66 -9.92 -10.21
C PRO A 21 -0.40 -11.02 -10.32
N VAL A 22 -0.06 -12.14 -10.96
CA VAL A 22 -0.96 -13.29 -11.21
C VAL A 22 -0.80 -14.40 -10.15
N GLY A 23 -0.43 -14.03 -8.93
CA GLY A 23 -0.21 -14.96 -7.83
C GLY A 23 -0.53 -14.34 -6.47
N SER A 24 -0.94 -15.18 -5.53
CA SER A 24 -1.31 -14.72 -4.19
C SER A 24 -0.08 -14.33 -3.35
N GLY A 25 1.07 -14.99 -3.52
CA GLY A 25 2.24 -14.78 -2.64
C GLY A 25 2.74 -13.33 -2.59
N VAL A 26 2.95 -12.67 -3.74
CA VAL A 26 3.39 -11.26 -3.79
C VAL A 26 2.31 -10.34 -3.21
N THR A 27 1.05 -10.63 -3.53
CA THR A 27 -0.12 -9.85 -3.06
C THR A 27 -0.30 -9.97 -1.55
N GLU A 28 -0.23 -11.17 -1.00
CA GLU A 28 -0.30 -11.47 0.44
C GLU A 28 0.91 -10.92 1.18
N GLY A 29 2.10 -11.02 0.60
CA GLY A 29 3.33 -10.43 1.11
C GLY A 29 3.21 -8.92 1.25
N ALA A 30 2.68 -8.24 0.22
CA ALA A 30 2.40 -6.80 0.27
C ALA A 30 1.33 -6.45 1.31
N ALA A 31 0.23 -7.20 1.38
CA ALA A 31 -0.80 -6.99 2.40
C ALA A 31 -0.25 -7.14 3.82
N LYS A 32 0.64 -8.12 4.05
CA LYS A 32 1.31 -8.33 5.33
C LYS A 32 2.28 -7.19 5.66
N SER A 33 3.15 -6.81 4.73
CA SER A 33 4.24 -5.86 4.97
C SER A 33 3.78 -4.40 5.01
N VAL A 34 2.84 -4.02 4.13
CA VAL A 34 2.30 -2.66 4.04
C VAL A 34 1.16 -2.45 5.02
N VAL A 35 0.17 -3.34 5.03
CA VAL A 35 -1.04 -3.14 5.85
C VAL A 35 -0.87 -3.73 7.24
N GLY A 36 -0.56 -5.02 7.33
CA GLY A 36 -0.55 -5.77 8.59
C GLY A 36 0.36 -5.16 9.66
N VAL A 37 1.53 -4.65 9.28
CA VAL A 37 2.47 -4.02 10.22
C VAL A 37 1.91 -2.75 10.89
N ARG A 38 0.89 -2.11 10.31
CA ARG A 38 0.29 -0.87 10.83
C ARG A 38 -1.15 -1.01 11.30
N THR A 39 -1.77 -2.18 11.12
CA THR A 39 -3.17 -2.40 11.54
C THR A 39 -3.34 -3.52 12.55
N LYS A 40 -2.36 -4.41 12.71
CA LYS A 40 -2.45 -5.60 13.56
C LYS A 40 -1.58 -5.50 14.82
N GLY A 41 -0.94 -4.36 15.06
CA GLY A 41 -0.17 -4.09 16.25
C GLY A 41 -1.06 -3.91 17.49
N ARG A 42 -0.47 -4.13 18.67
CA ARG A 42 -1.17 -3.83 19.93
C ARG A 42 -1.40 -2.32 20.02
N SER A 43 -2.56 -1.93 20.52
CA SER A 43 -2.99 -0.52 20.70
C SER A 43 -3.19 0.31 19.43
N GLU A 44 -3.17 -0.31 18.23
CA GLU A 44 -3.44 0.40 16.99
C GLU A 44 -4.94 0.63 16.81
N ARG A 45 -5.39 1.88 16.96
CA ARG A 45 -6.75 2.31 16.64
C ARG A 45 -6.70 3.41 15.60
N TRP A 46 -7.30 3.14 14.45
CA TRP A 46 -7.31 4.07 13.34
C TRP A 46 -8.72 4.50 12.98
N ARG A 47 -8.88 5.81 12.70
CA ARG A 47 -9.98 6.30 11.88
C ARG A 47 -9.63 6.06 10.40
N PRO A 48 -10.58 5.78 9.50
CA PRO A 48 -10.32 5.55 8.08
C PRO A 48 -9.41 6.58 7.38
N PRO A 49 -9.56 7.91 7.61
CA PRO A 49 -8.65 8.89 7.00
C PRO A 49 -7.21 8.78 7.51
N GLY A 50 -7.02 8.55 8.81
CA GLY A 50 -5.70 8.38 9.41
C GLY A 50 -5.00 7.12 8.89
N LEU A 51 -5.73 6.00 8.82
CA LEU A 51 -5.20 4.75 8.29
C LEU A 51 -4.75 4.91 6.84
N ARG A 52 -5.59 5.51 5.99
CA ARG A 52 -5.27 5.73 4.58
C ARG A 52 -3.98 6.53 4.40
N ASN A 53 -3.77 7.58 5.20
CA ASN A 53 -2.55 8.38 5.13
C ASN A 53 -1.32 7.59 5.59
N ALA A 54 -1.44 6.84 6.69
CA ALA A 54 -0.36 5.98 7.19
C ALA A 54 0.03 4.90 6.17
N LEU A 55 -0.95 4.25 5.56
CA LEU A 55 -0.73 3.24 4.52
C LEU A 55 -0.11 3.85 3.25
N ARG A 56 -0.55 5.04 2.82
CA ARG A 56 0.08 5.74 1.68
C ARG A 56 1.56 5.95 1.91
N LEU A 57 1.94 6.54 3.06
CA LEU A 57 3.34 6.78 3.39
C LEU A 57 4.15 5.48 3.41
N ARG A 58 3.59 4.43 4.00
CA ARG A 58 4.23 3.13 4.06
C ARG A 58 4.37 2.47 2.69
N SER A 59 3.41 2.62 1.78
CA SER A 59 3.54 2.16 0.40
C SER A 59 4.69 2.85 -0.32
N TRP A 60 4.87 4.16 -0.14
CA TRP A 60 6.03 4.89 -0.70
C TRP A 60 7.35 4.36 -0.13
N TYR A 61 7.39 4.07 1.18
CA TYR A 61 8.56 3.50 1.83
C TYR A 61 8.89 2.08 1.34
N CYS A 62 7.91 1.16 1.34
CA CYS A 62 8.12 -0.23 0.93
C CYS A 62 8.40 -0.41 -0.57
N SER A 63 8.13 0.60 -1.39
CA SER A 63 8.43 0.60 -2.83
C SER A 63 9.69 1.40 -3.20
N ASP A 64 10.47 1.84 -2.20
CA ASP A 64 11.68 2.67 -2.38
C ASP A 64 11.43 4.00 -3.13
N ARG A 65 10.21 4.52 -3.03
CA ARG A 65 9.80 5.79 -3.67
C ARG A 65 9.70 6.95 -2.68
N PHE A 66 10.07 6.72 -1.41
CA PHE A 66 9.97 7.72 -0.36
C PHE A 66 10.84 8.96 -0.64
N ALA A 67 12.05 8.78 -1.18
CA ALA A 67 12.92 9.91 -1.54
C ALA A 67 12.26 10.85 -2.57
N GLY A 68 11.58 10.28 -3.57
CA GLY A 68 10.83 11.05 -4.56
C GLY A 68 9.68 11.84 -3.94
N LEU A 69 8.91 11.20 -3.04
CA LEU A 69 7.86 11.87 -2.26
C LEU A 69 8.43 13.01 -1.42
N TRP A 70 9.53 12.77 -0.68
CA TRP A 70 10.13 13.75 0.22
C TRP A 70 10.63 14.98 -0.52
N ARG A 71 11.27 14.80 -1.67
CA ARG A 71 11.70 15.90 -2.55
C ARG A 71 10.52 16.77 -3.01
N HIS A 72 9.36 16.17 -3.23
CA HIS A 72 8.14 16.91 -3.61
C HIS A 72 7.50 17.63 -2.43
N LEU A 73 7.45 16.97 -1.26
CA LEU A 73 6.85 17.51 -0.04
C LEU A 73 7.65 18.70 0.51
N SER A 74 8.97 18.53 0.66
CA SER A 74 9.88 19.55 1.22
C SER A 74 9.88 20.87 0.44
N ARG A 75 9.61 20.82 -0.86
CA ARG A 75 9.49 22.03 -1.70
C ARG A 75 8.18 22.79 -1.51
N ARG A 76 7.13 22.12 -1.05
CA ARG A 76 5.77 22.67 -0.95
C ARG A 76 5.36 23.01 0.48
N TYR A 77 6.07 22.48 1.47
CA TYR A 77 5.68 22.59 2.87
C TYR A 77 6.81 23.21 3.69
N THR A 78 6.59 24.44 4.12
CA THR A 78 7.38 25.13 5.14
C THR A 78 6.50 25.26 6.38
N ALA A 79 6.86 24.57 7.46
CA ALA A 79 6.25 24.78 8.77
C ALA A 79 7.18 25.66 9.61
N ASP A 80 6.63 26.70 10.22
CA ASP A 80 7.32 27.46 11.24
C ASP A 80 7.31 26.64 12.54
N VAL A 81 8.46 26.08 12.88
CA VAL A 81 8.63 25.30 14.11
C VAL A 81 9.13 26.24 15.18
N VAL A 82 8.20 26.84 15.91
CA VAL A 82 8.52 27.60 17.12
C VAL A 82 9.09 26.62 18.14
N ASN A 83 10.40 26.69 18.36
CA ASN A 83 11.10 25.89 19.35
C ASN A 83 10.71 26.41 20.74
N ARG A 84 10.25 25.52 21.62
CA ARG A 84 9.78 25.85 22.97
C ARG A 84 10.76 25.36 24.01
#